data_AF-A0A352IS38-F1
#
_entry.id   AF-A0A352IS38-F1
#
_cell.length_a   1.000
_cell.length_b   1.000
_cell.length_c   1.000
_cell.angle_alpha   90.00
_cell.angle_beta   90.00
_cell.angle_gamma   90.00
#
_symmetry.space_group_name_H-M   'P 1'
#
loop_
_entity.id
_entity.type
_entity.pdbx_description
1 polymer ?
#
loop_
_entity_poly.entity_id
_entity_poly.type
_entity_poly.pdbx_seq_one_letter_code
_entity_poly.pdbx_strand_id
1 'polypeptide(L)'
;MSKRFSTLDTTRLLFEHPKILFRMIERMDRNEARYIRESDLVAEVMDYTRTLGNADRDRVRFALNTDNLFRSGLVIDIIKAEGERRLVFQDALINLMRACNASLYQELTDARLRGHLVTLRDVRNRLETSSFSDA
;
A
#
# COMPACT_ATOMS: atom_id res chain seq x y z
N MET A 1 9.63 -31.30 3.40
CA MET A 1 8.53 -30.75 2.56
C MET A 1 8.20 -29.35 3.07
N SER A 2 8.40 -28.29 2.28
CA SER A 2 8.07 -26.93 2.74
C SER A 2 6.55 -26.81 2.81
N LYS A 3 6.00 -26.42 3.98
CA LYS A 3 4.58 -26.12 4.12
C LYS A 3 4.24 -25.04 3.09
N ARG A 4 3.26 -25.32 2.22
CA ARG A 4 2.70 -24.33 1.28
C ARG A 4 1.50 -23.70 1.98
N PHE A 5 1.35 -22.39 1.94
CA PHE A 5 0.10 -21.76 2.36
C PHE A 5 -0.87 -21.78 1.18
N SER A 6 -2.12 -22.17 1.45
CA SER A 6 -3.20 -21.95 0.50
C SER A 6 -3.49 -20.45 0.37
N THR A 7 -4.26 -20.04 -0.65
CA THR A 7 -4.79 -18.68 -0.73
C THR A 7 -5.52 -18.29 0.55
N LEU A 8 -6.32 -19.20 1.12
CA LEU A 8 -7.05 -18.97 2.35
C LEU A 8 -6.12 -18.75 3.54
N ASP A 9 -5.10 -19.60 3.71
CA ASP A 9 -4.15 -19.45 4.83
C ASP A 9 -3.32 -18.17 4.71
N THR A 10 -2.90 -17.83 3.49
CA THR A 10 -2.14 -16.59 3.21
C THR A 10 -3.00 -15.37 3.50
N THR A 11 -4.26 -15.39 3.05
CA THR A 11 -5.23 -14.32 3.29
C THR A 11 -5.54 -14.18 4.78
N ARG A 12 -5.72 -15.30 5.48
CA ARG A 12 -5.93 -15.32 6.93
C ARG A 12 -4.75 -14.68 7.67
N LEU A 13 -3.52 -15.09 7.36
CA LEU A 13 -2.31 -14.50 7.97
C LEU A 13 -2.19 -13.00 7.67
N LEU A 14 -2.62 -12.57 6.47
CA LEU A 14 -2.70 -11.17 6.12
C LEU A 14 -3.65 -10.38 7.01
N PHE A 15 -4.83 -10.93 7.30
CA PHE A 15 -5.80 -10.32 8.22
C PHE A 15 -5.41 -10.41 9.70
N GLU A 16 -4.62 -11.42 10.09
CA GLU A 16 -4.02 -11.52 11.42
C GLU A 16 -2.88 -10.48 11.61
N HIS A 17 -2.19 -10.13 10.53
CA HIS A 17 -1.07 -9.17 10.52
C HIS A 17 -1.29 -7.99 9.55
N PRO A 18 -2.41 -7.24 9.66
CA PRO A 18 -2.83 -6.29 8.63
C PRO A 18 -1.95 -5.04 8.57
N LYS A 19 -1.20 -4.76 9.65
CA LYS A 19 -0.29 -3.61 9.76
C LYS A 19 0.74 -3.55 8.65
N ILE A 20 1.19 -4.70 8.12
CA ILE A 20 2.14 -4.75 7.01
C ILE A 20 1.50 -4.16 5.76
N LEU A 21 0.32 -4.65 5.35
CA LEU A 21 -0.37 -4.09 4.19
C LEU A 21 -0.82 -2.66 4.39
N PHE A 22 -1.22 -2.28 5.62
CA PHE A 22 -1.58 -0.89 5.88
C PHE A 22 -0.42 0.06 5.58
N ARG A 23 0.79 -0.24 6.07
CA ARG A 23 1.98 0.57 5.77
C ARG A 23 2.35 0.56 4.30
N MET A 24 2.15 -0.57 3.61
CA MET A 24 2.41 -0.64 2.17
C MET A 24 1.40 0.20 1.36
N ILE A 25 0.12 0.17 1.72
CA ILE A 25 -0.92 1.01 1.10
C ILE A 25 -0.63 2.50 1.39
N GLU A 26 -0.26 2.87 2.62
CA GLU A 26 0.15 4.25 2.93
C GLU A 26 1.31 4.74 2.07
N ARG A 27 2.30 3.86 1.80
CA ARG A 27 3.42 4.19 0.91
C ARG A 27 2.98 4.31 -0.55
N MET A 28 2.09 3.43 -1.02
CA MET A 28 1.50 3.53 -2.36
C MET A 28 0.79 4.87 -2.54
N ASP A 29 -0.06 5.23 -1.58
CA ASP A 29 -0.84 6.46 -1.61
C ASP A 29 0.08 7.70 -1.56
N ARG A 30 1.11 7.69 -0.72
CA ARG A 30 2.09 8.80 -0.61
C ARG A 30 2.87 9.02 -1.92
N ASN A 31 3.17 7.94 -2.64
CA ASN A 31 3.98 7.98 -3.86
C ASN A 31 3.11 8.02 -5.13
N GLU A 32 1.78 8.12 -4.99
CA GLU A 32 0.81 8.02 -6.09
C GLU A 32 1.03 6.79 -7.00
N ALA A 33 1.51 5.69 -6.40
CA ALA A 33 1.93 4.49 -7.11
C ALA A 33 0.88 3.38 -7.01
N ARG A 34 0.66 2.67 -8.12
CA ARG A 34 -0.21 1.47 -8.18
C ARG A 34 0.54 0.15 -7.94
N TYR A 35 1.77 0.22 -7.45
CA TYR A 35 2.62 -0.93 -7.19
C TYR A 35 3.39 -0.76 -5.89
N ILE A 36 3.88 -1.87 -5.34
CA ILE A 36 4.82 -1.90 -4.20
C ILE A 36 6.14 -2.48 -4.70
N ARG A 37 7.27 -1.87 -4.33
CA ARG A 37 8.58 -2.47 -4.64
C ARG A 37 8.77 -3.70 -3.76
N GLU A 38 9.29 -4.79 -4.34
CA GLU A 38 9.56 -6.02 -3.60
C GLU A 38 10.52 -5.77 -2.43
N SER A 39 11.52 -4.91 -2.62
CA SER A 39 12.45 -4.50 -1.57
C SER A 39 11.75 -3.84 -0.38
N ASP A 40 10.78 -2.96 -0.63
CA ASP A 40 9.98 -2.29 0.41
C ASP A 40 9.13 -3.29 1.19
N LEU A 41 8.48 -4.23 0.50
CA LEU A 41 7.71 -5.29 1.14
C LEU A 41 8.61 -6.17 2.03
N VAL A 42 9.75 -6.61 1.50
CA VAL A 42 10.71 -7.44 2.26
C VAL A 42 11.20 -6.70 3.49
N ALA A 43 11.57 -5.43 3.37
CA ALA A 43 12.00 -4.61 4.50
C ALA A 43 10.91 -4.49 5.57
N GLU A 44 9.67 -4.19 5.16
CA GLU A 44 8.54 -4.06 6.09
C GLU A 44 8.23 -5.37 6.82
N VAL A 45 8.21 -6.50 6.10
CA VAL A 45 8.00 -7.83 6.69
C VAL A 45 9.13 -8.15 7.68
N MET A 46 10.38 -7.86 7.32
CA MET A 46 11.52 -8.10 8.19
C MET A 46 11.42 -7.27 9.47
N ASP A 47 11.09 -5.99 9.38
CA ASP A 47 11.00 -5.10 10.53
C ASP A 47 9.79 -5.43 11.42
N TYR A 48 8.62 -5.70 10.83
CA TYR A 48 7.43 -6.11 11.58
C TYR A 48 7.67 -7.40 12.37
N THR A 49 8.27 -8.41 11.72
CA THR A 49 8.46 -9.74 12.31
C THR A 49 9.56 -9.81 13.39
N ARG A 50 10.38 -8.76 13.56
CA ARG A 50 11.32 -8.66 14.70
C ARG A 50 10.60 -8.69 16.05
N THR A 51 9.40 -8.13 16.11
CA THR A 51 8.60 -8.05 17.34
C THR A 51 7.80 -9.32 17.63
N LEU A 52 7.77 -10.28 16.70
CA LEU A 52 7.04 -11.54 16.83
C LEU A 52 7.92 -12.66 17.38
N GLY A 53 7.29 -13.65 18.01
CA GLY A 53 7.92 -14.92 18.37
C GLY A 53 8.35 -15.71 17.13
N ASN A 54 9.32 -16.61 17.29
CA ASN A 54 9.97 -17.32 16.17
C ASN A 54 8.97 -18.07 15.27
N ALA A 55 7.96 -18.73 15.84
CA ALA A 55 6.98 -19.48 15.06
C ALA A 55 6.13 -18.57 14.15
N ASP A 56 5.64 -17.43 14.68
CA ASP A 56 4.83 -16.50 13.89
C ASP A 56 5.68 -15.69 12.91
N ARG A 57 6.92 -15.35 13.27
CA ARG A 57 7.90 -14.74 12.38
C ARG A 57 8.07 -15.55 11.10
N ASP A 58 8.32 -16.85 11.22
CA ASP A 58 8.55 -17.70 10.05
C ASP A 58 7.28 -17.87 9.20
N ARG A 59 6.11 -17.99 9.86
CA ARG A 59 4.82 -18.05 9.17
C ARG A 59 4.53 -16.79 8.38
N VAL A 60 4.69 -15.62 8.97
CA VAL A 60 4.46 -14.32 8.32
C VAL A 60 5.44 -14.10 7.17
N ARG A 61 6.73 -14.39 7.37
CA ARG A 61 7.75 -14.28 6.32
C ARG A 61 7.45 -15.18 5.13
N PHE A 62 7.00 -16.40 5.39
CA PHE A 62 6.67 -17.33 4.31
C PHE A 62 5.37 -16.93 3.60
N ALA A 63 4.34 -16.51 4.32
CA ALA A 63 3.07 -16.07 3.73
C ALA A 63 3.23 -14.81 2.85
N LEU A 64 4.03 -13.84 3.30
CA LEU A 64 4.25 -12.58 2.60
C LEU A 64 5.46 -12.60 1.66
N ASN A 65 6.02 -13.78 1.39
CA ASN A 65 6.99 -13.94 0.31
C ASN A 65 6.31 -13.66 -1.04
N THR A 66 6.96 -12.90 -1.90
CA THR A 66 6.49 -12.55 -3.25
C THR A 66 5.97 -13.74 -4.05
N ASP A 67 6.68 -14.87 -4.05
CA ASP A 67 6.28 -16.05 -4.80
C ASP A 67 5.00 -16.67 -4.21
N ASN A 68 4.84 -16.62 -2.89
CA ASN A 68 3.62 -17.08 -2.23
C ASN A 68 2.45 -16.12 -2.49
N LEU A 69 2.68 -14.81 -2.43
CA LEU A 69 1.69 -13.78 -2.74
C LEU A 69 1.20 -13.86 -4.19
N PHE A 70 2.10 -14.12 -5.14
CA PHE A 70 1.75 -14.32 -6.55
C PHE A 70 0.95 -15.61 -6.76
N ARG A 71 1.43 -16.74 -6.21
CA ARG A 71 0.74 -18.05 -6.33
C ARG A 71 -0.61 -18.08 -5.63
N SER A 72 -0.78 -17.33 -4.55
CA SER A 72 -2.05 -17.21 -3.82
C SER A 72 -3.05 -16.29 -4.54
N GLY A 73 -2.65 -15.59 -5.60
CA GLY A 73 -3.51 -14.68 -6.37
C GLY A 73 -3.69 -13.30 -5.74
N LEU A 74 -2.95 -12.99 -4.67
CA LEU A 74 -3.00 -11.70 -3.98
C LEU A 74 -2.19 -10.62 -4.73
N VAL A 75 -1.09 -11.03 -5.36
CA VAL A 75 -0.36 -10.25 -6.37
C VAL A 75 -0.75 -10.80 -7.73
N ILE A 76 -1.27 -9.93 -8.59
CA ILE A 76 -1.78 -10.29 -9.92
C ILE A 76 -0.73 -10.11 -11.02
N ASP A 77 0.27 -9.26 -10.80
CA ASP A 77 1.36 -9.03 -11.75
C ASP A 77 2.66 -8.61 -11.05
N ILE A 78 3.79 -8.91 -11.70
CA ILE A 78 5.13 -8.52 -11.26
C ILE A 78 5.87 -7.87 -12.42
N ILE A 79 5.95 -6.55 -12.36
CA ILE A 79 6.64 -5.74 -13.37
C ILE A 79 8.12 -5.65 -13.00
N LYS A 80 8.99 -6.03 -13.93
CA LYS A 80 10.45 -5.86 -13.77
C LYS A 80 10.87 -4.57 -14.46
N ALA A 81 11.32 -3.58 -13.69
CA ALA A 81 11.76 -2.28 -14.22
C ALA A 81 12.98 -1.80 -13.44
N GLU A 82 14.00 -1.30 -14.13
CA GLU A 82 15.18 -0.67 -13.52
C GLU A 82 15.92 -1.57 -12.51
N GLY A 83 15.90 -2.89 -12.71
CA GLY A 83 16.50 -3.86 -11.78
C GLY A 83 15.66 -4.15 -10.53
N GLU A 84 14.49 -3.53 -10.39
CA GLU A 84 13.55 -3.77 -9.30
C GLU A 84 12.34 -4.59 -9.75
N ARG A 85 11.77 -5.35 -8.82
CA ARG A 85 10.47 -6.02 -9.00
C ARG A 85 9.39 -5.19 -8.33
N ARG A 86 8.38 -4.82 -9.12
CA ARG A 86 7.21 -4.03 -8.72
C ARG A 86 6.01 -4.96 -8.69
N LEU A 87 5.43 -5.11 -7.50
CA LEU A 87 4.31 -6.00 -7.22
C LEU A 87 3.00 -5.24 -7.41
N VAL A 88 2.13 -5.75 -8.27
CA VAL A 88 0.78 -5.24 -8.47
C VAL A 88 -0.18 -6.13 -7.71
N PHE A 89 -0.78 -5.60 -6.65
CA PHE A 89 -1.75 -6.31 -5.83
C PHE A 89 -3.14 -6.27 -6.47
N GLN A 90 -3.97 -7.24 -6.11
CA GLN A 90 -5.36 -7.25 -6.55
C GLN A 90 -6.13 -6.05 -5.96
N ASP A 91 -6.81 -5.28 -6.81
CA ASP A 91 -7.56 -4.08 -6.38
C ASP A 91 -8.60 -4.39 -5.31
N ALA A 92 -9.28 -5.54 -5.41
CA ALA A 92 -10.26 -5.97 -4.42
C ALA A 92 -9.65 -6.14 -3.03
N LEU A 93 -8.42 -6.68 -2.94
CA LEU A 93 -7.70 -6.82 -1.68
C LEU A 93 -7.32 -5.45 -1.11
N ILE A 94 -6.80 -4.55 -1.94
CA ILE A 94 -6.42 -3.19 -1.52
C ILE A 94 -7.65 -2.43 -0.99
N ASN A 95 -8.77 -2.49 -1.70
CA ASN A 95 -10.02 -1.85 -1.28
C ASN A 95 -10.57 -2.44 0.01
N LEU A 96 -10.49 -3.77 0.18
CA LEU A 96 -10.90 -4.44 1.41
C LEU A 96 -10.02 -3.98 2.60
N MET A 97 -8.69 -3.93 2.42
CA MET A 97 -7.78 -3.45 3.45
C MET A 97 -8.02 -1.96 3.81
N ARG A 98 -8.33 -1.12 2.81
CA ARG A 98 -8.72 0.28 3.03
C ARG A 98 -10.02 0.38 3.83
N ALA A 99 -11.02 -0.45 3.55
CA ALA A 99 -12.25 -0.49 4.31
C ALA A 99 -12.04 -0.95 5.77
N CYS A 100 -11.05 -1.83 6.01
CA CYS A 100 -10.71 -2.29 7.36
C CYS A 100 -9.95 -1.24 8.20
N ASN A 101 -9.50 -0.11 7.63
CA ASN A 101 -8.80 0.92 8.38
C ASN A 101 -9.25 2.33 7.95
N ALA A 102 -10.00 3.00 8.82
CA ALA A 102 -10.50 4.35 8.59
C ALA A 102 -9.39 5.38 8.29
N SER A 103 -8.14 5.17 8.70
CA SER A 103 -7.02 6.06 8.33
C SER A 103 -6.55 5.89 6.88
N LEU A 104 -6.79 4.72 6.28
CA LEU A 104 -6.55 4.41 4.86
C LEU A 104 -7.77 4.71 3.99
N TYR A 105 -8.94 4.79 4.60
CA TYR A 105 -10.17 5.19 3.95
C TYR A 105 -10.15 6.71 3.70
N GLN A 106 -9.52 7.12 2.60
CA GLN A 106 -9.61 8.50 2.11
C GLN A 106 -10.92 8.72 1.34
N GLU A 107 -12.06 8.60 2.01
CA GLU A 107 -13.25 9.25 1.47
C GLU A 107 -12.95 10.75 1.40
N LEU A 108 -13.14 11.34 0.21
CA LEU A 108 -13.13 12.79 0.04
C LEU A 108 -14.36 13.32 0.76
N THR A 109 -14.27 13.45 2.08
CA THR A 109 -15.36 13.98 2.88
C THR A 109 -15.70 15.37 2.36
N ASP A 110 -16.97 15.75 2.49
CA ASP A 110 -17.45 17.04 2.00
C ASP A 110 -16.64 18.22 2.60
N ALA A 111 -16.07 18.02 3.80
CA ALA A 111 -15.13 18.93 4.42
C ALA A 111 -13.75 18.98 3.73
N ARG A 112 -13.17 17.85 3.33
CA ARG A 112 -11.92 17.79 2.56
C ARG A 112 -12.08 18.35 1.15
N LEU A 113 -13.19 18.06 0.48
CA LEU A 113 -13.54 18.65 -0.81
C LEU A 113 -13.64 20.17 -0.72
N ARG A 114 -14.36 20.69 0.28
CA ARG A 114 -14.42 22.14 0.55
C ARG A 114 -13.03 22.72 0.84
N GLY A 115 -12.20 22.02 1.60
CA GLY A 115 -10.81 22.41 1.85
C GLY A 115 -10.01 22.56 0.56
N HIS A 116 -10.04 21.56 -0.32
CA HIS A 116 -9.37 21.62 -1.63
C HIS A 116 -9.91 22.73 -2.54
N LEU A 117 -11.22 22.96 -2.54
CA LEU A 117 -11.85 24.05 -3.31
C LEU A 117 -11.43 25.43 -2.80
N VAL A 118 -11.27 25.61 -1.48
CA VAL A 118 -10.75 26.85 -0.91
C VAL A 118 -9.30 27.06 -1.34
N THR A 119 -8.45 26.04 -1.24
CA THR A 119 -7.05 26.14 -1.68
C THR A 119 -6.94 26.46 -3.17
N LEU A 120 -7.75 25.83 -4.03
CA LEU A 120 -7.80 26.12 -5.47
C LEU A 120 -8.26 27.55 -5.76
N ARG A 121 -9.29 28.02 -5.05
CA ARG A 121 -9.77 29.39 -5.16
C ARG A 121 -8.71 30.39 -4.73
N ASP A 122 -8.00 30.13 -3.64
CA ASP A 122 -6.94 31.03 -3.15
C ASP A 122 -5.77 31.07 -4.13
N VAL A 123 -5.38 29.94 -4.72
CA VAL A 123 -4.35 29.89 -5.78
C VAL A 123 -4.80 30.67 -7.01
N ARG A 124 -6.04 30.49 -7.47
CA ARG A 124 -6.59 31.26 -8.60
C ARG A 124 -6.60 32.75 -8.31
N ASN A 125 -7.09 33.16 -7.15
CA ASN A 125 -7.14 34.58 -6.77
C ASN A 125 -5.72 35.17 -6.68
N ARG A 126 -4.74 34.39 -6.20
CA ARG A 126 -3.33 34.78 -6.23
C ARG A 126 -2.81 34.92 -7.65
N LEU A 127 -3.15 34.02 -8.57
CA LEU A 127 -2.77 34.13 -9.97
C LEU A 127 -3.41 35.34 -10.66
N GLU A 128 -4.68 35.64 -10.38
CA GLU A 128 -5.38 36.82 -10.91
C GLU A 128 -4.82 38.13 -10.37
N THR A 129 -4.34 38.15 -9.13
CA THR A 129 -3.69 39.33 -8.51
C THR A 129 -2.20 39.40 -8.81
N SER A 130 -1.60 38.31 -9.28
CA SER A 130 -0.23 38.27 -9.78
C SER A 130 -0.21 38.86 -11.19
N SER A 131 -0.11 40.18 -11.27
CA SER A 131 0.40 40.82 -12.47
C SER A 131 1.86 40.39 -12.62
N PHE A 132 2.19 39.67 -13.70
CA PHE A 132 3.56 39.62 -14.15
C PHE A 132 3.90 41.04 -14.62
N SER A 133 4.46 41.87 -13.73
CA SER A 133 5.11 43.09 -14.19
C SER A 133 6.33 42.64 -14.97
N ASP A 134 6.21 42.68 -16.30
CA ASP A 134 7.33 42.48 -17.21
C ASP A 134 8.52 43.38 -16.79
N ALA A 135 9.70 42.79 -16.93
CA ALA A 135 11.01 43.39 -16.74
C ALA A 135 11.26 44.57 -17.69
#